data_AF-A0A961S4V8-F1
#
_entry.id   AF-A0A961S4V8-F1
#
_cell.length_a   1.000
_cell.length_b   1.000
_cell.length_c   1.000
_cell.angle_alpha   90.00
_cell.angle_beta   90.00
_cell.angle_gamma   90.00
#
_symmetry.space_group_name_H-M   'P 1'
#
loop_
_entity.id
_entity.type
_entity.pdbx_description
1 polymer ?
#
loop_
_entity_poly.entity_id
_entity_poly.type
_entity_poly.pdbx_seq_one_letter_code
_entity_poly.pdbx_strand_id
1 'polypeptide(L)'
;MSSALPFHRRKGFRLAMRYLIACILVVIFVFPVYWLFIISFKTPDEIFAYPPVWYPNSIQFANYLVLFKDGDAATVWNSLVLATISTFFAMILGTIAAYSLVRFKTGGENLAVWIISQRMMPPVAIVFPVFLLYVWLGWVDTYIGLIVLYT
;
A
#
# COMPACT_ATOMS: atom_id res chain seq x y z
N MET A 1 -24.82 -48.32 18.43
CA MET A 1 -23.57 -47.85 17.80
C MET A 1 -23.57 -48.30 16.34
N SER A 2 -23.96 -47.43 15.41
CA SER A 2 -23.64 -47.61 13.99
C SER A 2 -23.54 -46.24 13.34
N SER A 3 -22.33 -45.94 12.94
CA SER A 3 -21.83 -44.81 12.19
C SER A 3 -22.46 -44.67 10.81
N ALA A 4 -22.75 -43.43 10.38
CA ALA A 4 -22.08 -42.78 9.24
C ALA A 4 -22.83 -41.49 8.86
N LEU A 5 -22.11 -40.37 8.89
CA LEU A 5 -22.60 -39.04 8.50
C LEU A 5 -22.89 -38.97 6.99
N PRO A 6 -23.99 -38.32 6.54
CA PRO A 6 -24.22 -38.08 5.13
C PRO A 6 -23.47 -36.82 4.68
N PHE A 7 -22.23 -36.97 4.19
CA PHE A 7 -21.52 -35.89 3.51
C PHE A 7 -22.19 -35.62 2.14
N HIS A 8 -22.96 -34.54 2.05
CA HIS A 8 -23.70 -34.13 0.85
C HIS A 8 -22.78 -33.87 -0.36
N ARG A 9 -22.64 -34.88 -1.23
CA ARG A 9 -21.82 -34.93 -2.45
C ARG A 9 -22.41 -34.14 -3.66
N ARG A 10 -22.84 -32.89 -3.48
CA ARG A 10 -23.25 -31.99 -4.59
C ARG A 10 -22.66 -30.58 -4.52
N LYS A 11 -21.36 -30.49 -4.24
CA LYS A 11 -20.60 -29.22 -4.15
C LYS A 11 -19.25 -29.17 -4.92
N GLY A 12 -18.84 -30.25 -5.60
CA GLY A 12 -17.53 -30.32 -6.28
C GLY A 12 -17.37 -29.33 -7.45
N PHE A 13 -18.36 -29.26 -8.35
CA PHE A 13 -18.28 -28.38 -9.53
C PHE A 13 -18.28 -26.89 -9.18
N ARG A 14 -19.16 -26.47 -8.24
CA ARG A 14 -19.18 -25.07 -7.76
C ARG A 14 -17.90 -24.69 -7.04
N LEU A 15 -17.30 -25.63 -6.30
CA LEU A 15 -16.01 -25.40 -5.63
C LEU A 15 -14.87 -25.30 -6.65
N ALA A 16 -14.81 -26.21 -7.62
CA ALA A 16 -13.83 -26.16 -8.71
C ALA A 16 -13.94 -24.86 -9.53
N MET A 17 -15.16 -24.42 -9.86
CA MET A 17 -15.41 -23.16 -10.55
C MET A 17 -14.91 -21.95 -9.74
N ARG A 18 -15.15 -21.93 -8.41
CA ARG A 18 -14.64 -20.87 -7.52
C ARG A 18 -13.11 -20.83 -7.51
N TYR A 19 -12.45 -21.98 -7.41
CA TYR A 19 -11.00 -22.06 -7.46
C TYR A 19 -10.43 -21.66 -8.82
N LEU A 20 -11.09 -22.03 -9.92
CA LEU A 20 -10.69 -21.63 -11.26
C LEU A 20 -10.78 -20.11 -11.44
N ILE A 21 -11.89 -19.49 -11.03
CA ILE A 21 -12.06 -18.03 -11.07
C ILE A 21 -11.02 -17.35 -10.18
N ALA A 22 -10.80 -17.83 -8.96
CA ALA A 22 -9.78 -17.30 -8.06
C ALA A 22 -8.38 -17.40 -8.68
N CYS A 23 -8.04 -18.51 -9.33
CA CYS A 23 -6.76 -18.71 -10.00
C CYS A 23 -6.57 -17.71 -11.17
N ILE A 24 -7.60 -17.53 -12.01
CA ILE A 24 -7.57 -16.54 -13.10
C ILE A 24 -7.35 -15.14 -12.55
N LEU A 25 -8.08 -14.74 -11.50
CA LEU A 25 -7.92 -13.43 -10.88
C LEU A 25 -6.50 -13.25 -10.33
N VAL A 26 -5.96 -14.26 -9.64
CA VAL A 26 -4.58 -14.24 -9.15
C VAL A 26 -3.60 -14.01 -10.30
N VAL A 27 -3.73 -14.73 -11.42
CA VAL A 27 -2.86 -14.54 -12.58
C VAL A 27 -2.95 -13.10 -13.11
N ILE A 28 -4.15 -12.55 -13.24
CA ILE A 28 -4.35 -11.17 -13.74
C ILE A 28 -3.70 -10.13 -12.81
N PHE A 29 -3.85 -10.28 -11.49
CA PHE A 29 -3.30 -9.33 -10.52
C PHE A 29 -1.80 -9.51 -10.28
N VAL A 30 -1.27 -10.73 -10.38
CA VAL A 30 0.16 -11.02 -10.21
C VAL A 30 0.95 -10.70 -11.48
N PHE A 31 0.32 -10.74 -12.66
CA PHE A 31 0.98 -10.42 -13.92
C PHE A 31 1.78 -9.09 -13.92
N PRO A 32 1.23 -7.92 -13.53
CA PRO A 32 2.01 -6.68 -13.50
C PRO A 32 3.17 -6.73 -12.51
N VAL A 33 3.02 -7.44 -11.38
CA VAL A 33 4.09 -7.63 -10.38
C VAL A 33 5.21 -8.49 -10.96
N TYR A 34 4.85 -9.59 -11.62
CA TYR A 34 5.78 -10.44 -12.36
C TYR A 34 6.53 -9.64 -13.44
N TRP A 35 5.81 -8.81 -14.19
CA TRP A 35 6.39 -7.99 -15.24
C TRP A 35 7.43 -6.99 -14.70
N LEU A 36 7.10 -6.28 -13.61
CA LEU A 36 8.03 -5.38 -12.92
C LEU A 36 9.25 -6.12 -12.37
N PHE A 37 9.04 -7.31 -11.81
CA PHE A 37 10.11 -8.14 -11.29
C PHE A 37 11.07 -8.62 -12.39
N ILE A 38 10.56 -8.98 -13.57
CA ILE A 38 11.42 -9.35 -14.70
C ILE A 38 12.17 -8.13 -15.26
N ILE A 39 11.54 -6.96 -15.31
CA ILE A 39 12.19 -5.72 -15.76
C ILE A 39 13.42 -5.38 -14.92
N SER A 40 13.39 -5.61 -13.60
CA SER A 40 14.54 -5.26 -12.75
C SER A 40 15.81 -6.04 -13.08
N PHE A 41 15.70 -7.19 -13.75
CA PHE A 41 16.84 -8.00 -14.20
C PHE A 41 17.26 -7.80 -15.66
N LYS A 42 16.51 -7.01 -16.45
CA LYS A 42 16.77 -6.77 -17.87
C LYS A 42 17.79 -5.67 -18.10
N THR A 43 18.45 -5.71 -19.25
CA THR A 43 19.24 -4.59 -19.77
C THR A 43 18.33 -3.48 -20.32
N PRO A 44 18.79 -2.22 -20.42
CA PRO A 44 18.02 -1.15 -21.06
C PRO A 44 17.57 -1.52 -22.49
N ASP A 45 18.43 -2.20 -23.25
CA ASP A 45 18.11 -2.64 -24.62
C ASP A 45 17.01 -3.72 -24.64
N GLU A 46 16.99 -4.62 -23.65
CA GLU A 46 15.95 -5.65 -23.50
C GLU A 46 14.60 -5.09 -23.01
N ILE A 47 14.61 -3.95 -22.30
CA ILE A 47 13.39 -3.27 -21.84
C ILE A 47 12.64 -2.65 -23.01
N PHE A 48 13.35 -2.07 -23.99
CA PHE A 48 12.76 -1.41 -25.16
C PHE A 48 12.66 -2.31 -26.42
N ALA A 49 13.03 -3.58 -26.33
CA ALA A 49 13.01 -4.51 -27.44
C ALA A 49 11.57 -4.85 -27.93
N TYR A 50 11.43 -4.98 -29.26
CA TYR A 50 10.24 -5.51 -29.93
C TYR A 50 10.61 -6.76 -30.74
N PRO A 51 10.02 -7.94 -30.49
CA PRO A 51 8.98 -8.25 -29.51
C PRO A 51 9.46 -8.21 -28.04
N PRO A 52 8.56 -7.99 -27.06
CA PRO A 52 8.92 -7.92 -25.65
C PRO A 52 9.52 -9.24 -25.17
N VAL A 53 10.70 -9.16 -24.56
CA VAL A 53 11.43 -10.30 -24.01
C VAL A 53 10.73 -10.78 -22.74
N TRP A 54 10.30 -12.05 -22.66
CA TRP A 54 9.62 -12.58 -21.46
C TRP A 54 10.59 -13.03 -20.36
N TYR A 55 11.80 -13.43 -20.73
CA TYR A 55 12.86 -13.86 -19.82
C TYR A 55 14.17 -13.19 -20.24
N PRO A 56 14.90 -12.53 -19.31
CA PRO A 56 16.13 -11.83 -19.65
C PRO A 56 17.19 -12.81 -20.18
N ASN A 57 17.93 -12.44 -21.23
CA ASN A 57 18.98 -13.31 -21.76
C ASN A 57 20.23 -13.26 -20.86
N SER A 58 20.43 -12.16 -20.16
CA SER A 58 21.46 -12.01 -19.13
C SER A 58 20.86 -11.40 -17.87
N ILE A 59 21.14 -12.02 -16.72
CA ILE A 59 20.61 -11.56 -15.43
C ILE A 59 21.48 -10.39 -14.95
N GLN A 60 20.94 -9.17 -14.99
CA GLN A 60 21.68 -7.97 -14.62
C GLN A 60 21.48 -7.61 -13.13
N PHE A 61 22.37 -8.10 -12.26
CA PHE A 61 22.42 -7.68 -10.85
C PHE A 61 23.00 -6.27 -10.65
N ALA A 62 23.68 -5.73 -11.67
CA ALA A 62 24.27 -4.40 -11.63
C ALA A 62 23.22 -3.30 -11.39
N ASN A 63 21.97 -3.49 -11.84
CA ASN A 63 20.86 -2.57 -11.61
C ASN A 63 20.61 -2.31 -10.12
N TYR A 64 20.84 -3.32 -9.27
CA TYR A 64 20.72 -3.20 -7.82
C TYR A 64 21.93 -2.51 -7.17
N LEU A 65 23.11 -2.61 -7.77
CA LEU A 65 24.31 -1.94 -7.24
C LEU A 65 24.26 -0.42 -7.49
N VAL A 66 23.60 0.01 -8.56
CA VAL A 66 23.37 1.43 -8.88
C VAL A 66 22.56 2.11 -7.76
N LEU A 67 21.53 1.43 -7.22
CA LEU A 67 20.71 1.91 -6.10
C LEU A 67 21.53 2.28 -4.84
N PHE A 68 22.65 1.58 -4.60
CA PHE A 68 23.52 1.86 -3.46
C PHE A 68 24.60 2.91 -3.76
N LYS A 69 24.91 3.15 -5.04
CA LYS A 69 25.93 4.15 -5.46
C LYS A 69 25.35 5.55 -5.58
N ASP A 70 24.13 5.68 -6.11
CA ASP A 70 23.56 6.99 -6.49
C ASP A 70 22.78 7.67 -5.35
N GLY A 71 22.80 7.10 -4.14
CA GLY A 71 22.16 7.69 -2.96
C GLY A 71 20.69 7.31 -2.78
N ASP A 72 20.11 6.51 -3.68
CA ASP A 72 18.71 6.04 -3.58
C ASP A 72 18.46 5.14 -2.36
N ALA A 73 19.49 4.49 -1.82
CA ALA A 73 19.37 3.77 -0.56
C ALA A 73 18.95 4.69 0.61
N ALA A 74 19.39 5.96 0.60
CA ALA A 74 19.02 6.92 1.63
C ALA A 74 17.56 7.39 1.50
N THR A 75 17.03 7.50 0.27
CA THR A 75 15.62 7.89 0.05
C THR A 75 14.65 6.79 0.49
N VAL A 76 15.02 5.52 0.26
CA VAL A 76 14.29 4.36 0.78
C VAL A 76 14.31 4.37 2.31
N TRP A 77 15.47 4.65 2.93
CA TRP A 77 15.58 4.75 4.38
C TRP A 77 14.68 5.86 4.95
N ASN A 78 14.66 7.03 4.32
CA ASN A 78 13.82 8.15 4.74
C ASN A 78 12.33 7.77 4.71
N SER A 79 11.90 7.13 3.63
CA SER A 79 10.52 6.67 3.47
C SER A 79 10.15 5.62 4.51
N LEU A 80 11.05 4.68 4.80
CA LEU A 80 10.85 3.64 5.81
C LEU A 80 10.69 4.25 7.21
N VAL A 81 11.58 5.16 7.59
CA VAL A 81 11.55 5.84 8.89
C VAL A 81 10.28 6.67 9.02
N LEU A 82 9.94 7.47 8.01
CA LEU A 82 8.73 8.31 8.00
C LEU A 82 7.46 7.47 8.10
N ALA A 83 7.32 6.43 7.28
CA ALA A 83 6.13 5.58 7.28
C ALA A 83 5.96 4.83 8.60
N THR A 84 7.06 4.33 9.19
CA THR A 84 7.01 3.59 10.47
C THR A 84 6.59 4.50 11.61
N ILE A 85 7.21 5.69 11.73
CA ILE A 85 6.93 6.61 12.82
C ILE A 85 5.53 7.20 12.71
N SER A 86 5.13 7.66 11.52
CA SER A 86 3.78 8.21 11.30
C SER A 86 2.70 7.17 11.57
N THR A 87 2.84 5.94 11.06
CA THR A 87 1.87 4.87 11.30
C THR A 87 1.77 4.52 12.79
N PHE A 88 2.90 4.49 13.50
CA PHE A 88 2.92 4.22 14.93
C PHE A 88 2.11 5.26 15.72
N PHE A 89 2.35 6.55 15.49
CA PHE A 89 1.60 7.61 16.16
C PHE A 89 0.13 7.65 15.72
N ALA A 90 -0.15 7.47 14.43
CA ALA A 90 -1.52 7.46 13.90
C ALA A 90 -2.36 6.34 14.52
N MET A 91 -1.76 5.15 14.68
CA MET A 91 -2.41 4.01 15.32
C MET A 91 -2.68 4.27 16.80
N ILE A 92 -1.75 4.85 17.54
CA ILE A 92 -1.95 5.15 18.97
C ILE A 92 -3.07 6.17 19.15
N LEU A 93 -2.96 7.33 18.48
CA LEU A 93 -3.94 8.41 18.61
C LEU A 93 -5.31 7.97 18.08
N GLY A 94 -5.33 7.31 16.91
CA GLY A 94 -6.53 6.80 16.28
C GLY A 94 -7.24 5.74 17.13
N THR A 95 -6.50 4.84 17.77
CA THR A 95 -7.10 3.80 18.64
C THR A 95 -7.73 4.42 19.88
N ILE A 96 -7.06 5.37 20.53
CA ILE A 96 -7.60 6.07 21.72
C ILE A 96 -8.86 6.86 21.34
N ALA A 97 -8.81 7.60 20.22
CA ALA A 97 -9.95 8.36 19.72
C ALA A 97 -11.14 7.44 19.36
N ALA A 98 -10.89 6.36 18.62
CA ALA A 98 -11.91 5.39 18.22
C ALA A 98 -12.54 4.72 19.45
N TYR A 99 -11.73 4.33 20.44
CA TYR A 99 -12.24 3.75 21.68
C TYR A 99 -13.16 4.73 22.43
N SER A 100 -12.77 6.00 22.51
CA SER A 100 -13.60 7.04 23.13
C SER A 100 -14.94 7.25 22.43
N LEU A 101 -14.92 7.33 21.10
CA LEU A 101 -16.13 7.50 20.28
C LEU A 101 -17.11 6.33 20.47
N VAL A 102 -16.61 5.09 20.45
CA VAL A 102 -17.48 3.89 20.52
C VAL A 102 -17.97 3.64 21.95
N ARG A 103 -17.10 3.77 22.95
CA ARG A 103 -17.44 3.37 24.32
C ARG A 103 -18.11 4.48 25.11
N PHE A 104 -17.62 5.71 25.00
CA PHE A 104 -18.12 6.85 25.76
C PHE A 104 -19.10 7.72 24.96
N LYS A 105 -19.34 7.40 23.68
CA LYS A 105 -20.21 8.18 22.77
C LYS A 105 -19.82 9.67 22.74
N THR A 106 -18.52 9.94 22.85
CA THR A 106 -17.97 11.30 22.90
C THR A 106 -18.35 12.07 21.64
N GLY A 107 -18.90 13.27 21.80
CA GLY A 107 -19.32 14.12 20.66
C GLY A 107 -20.64 13.74 19.98
N GLY A 108 -21.39 12.79 20.54
CA GLY A 108 -22.71 12.40 20.02
C GLY A 108 -22.66 11.51 18.78
N GLU A 109 -23.82 11.27 18.17
CA GLU A 109 -23.96 10.32 17.05
C GLU A 109 -23.34 10.83 15.74
N ASN A 110 -23.23 12.14 15.59
CA ASN A 110 -22.80 12.77 14.33
C ASN A 110 -21.28 12.98 14.23
N LEU A 111 -20.53 12.93 15.33
CA LEU A 111 -19.10 13.24 15.31
C LEU A 111 -18.30 12.25 14.45
N ALA A 112 -18.61 10.95 14.54
CA ALA A 112 -17.95 9.94 13.73
C ALA A 112 -18.20 10.15 12.22
N VAL A 113 -19.43 10.51 11.84
CA VAL A 113 -19.81 10.80 10.45
C VAL A 113 -19.10 12.06 9.95
N TRP A 114 -18.99 13.09 10.79
CA TRP A 114 -18.26 14.32 10.47
C TRP A 114 -16.77 14.07 10.22
N ILE A 115 -16.11 13.28 11.07
CA ILE A 115 -14.69 12.90 10.90
C ILE A 115 -14.48 12.16 9.56
N ILE A 116 -15.34 11.20 9.23
CA ILE A 116 -15.24 10.45 7.97
C ILE A 116 -15.46 11.36 6.76
N SER A 117 -16.37 12.34 6.88
CA SER A 117 -16.69 13.28 5.80
C SER A 117 -15.47 14.11 5.38
N GLN A 118 -14.61 14.50 6.33
CA GLN A 118 -13.36 15.21 6.02
C GLN A 118 -12.39 14.36 5.17
N ARG A 119 -12.43 13.02 5.29
CA ARG A 119 -11.58 12.11 4.49
C ARG A 119 -12.08 11.91 3.07
N MET A 120 -13.32 12.30 2.77
CA MET A 120 -13.89 12.25 1.42
C MET A 120 -13.65 13.55 0.64
N MET A 121 -13.22 14.61 1.30
CA MET A 121 -12.88 15.87 0.65
C MET A 121 -11.69 15.66 -0.30
N PRO A 122 -11.70 16.25 -1.51
CA PRO A 122 -10.61 16.06 -2.46
C PRO A 122 -9.30 16.58 -1.86
N PRO A 123 -8.23 15.76 -1.82
CA PRO A 123 -6.99 16.13 -1.15
C PRO A 123 -6.35 17.38 -1.77
N VAL A 124 -6.54 17.59 -3.07
CA VAL A 124 -6.00 18.76 -3.79
C VAL A 124 -6.46 20.10 -3.21
N ALA A 125 -7.66 20.16 -2.62
CA ALA A 125 -8.19 21.38 -2.01
C ALA A 125 -7.47 21.74 -0.69
N ILE A 126 -6.88 20.75 -0.01
CA ILE A 126 -6.20 20.90 1.29
C ILE A 126 -4.71 21.16 1.11
N VAL A 127 -4.11 20.62 0.05
CA VAL A 127 -2.65 20.65 -0.16
C VAL A 127 -2.11 22.09 -0.16
N PHE A 128 -2.75 23.01 -0.87
CA PHE A 128 -2.27 24.39 -0.97
C PHE A 128 -2.25 25.15 0.37
N PRO A 129 -3.35 25.21 1.14
CA PRO A 129 -3.34 25.89 2.44
C PRO A 129 -2.39 25.23 3.45
N VAL A 130 -2.29 23.90 3.46
CA VAL A 130 -1.35 23.20 4.34
C VAL A 130 0.11 23.47 3.96
N PHE A 131 0.41 23.54 2.65
CA PHE A 131 1.74 23.92 2.18
C PHE A 131 2.15 25.32 2.67
N LEU A 132 1.26 26.31 2.54
CA LEU A 132 1.53 27.66 3.03
C LEU A 132 1.75 27.70 4.55
N LEU A 133 0.99 26.91 5.32
CA LEU A 133 1.19 26.78 6.76
C LEU A 133 2.59 26.21 7.07
N TYR A 134 3.04 25.21 6.32
CA TYR A 134 4.35 24.58 6.52
C TYR A 134 5.50 25.50 6.12
N VAL A 135 5.33 26.32 5.09
CA VAL A 135 6.27 27.39 4.72
C VAL A 135 6.40 28.38 5.87
N TRP A 136 5.27 28.82 6.44
CA TRP A 136 5.26 29.77 7.54
C TRP A 136 5.89 29.20 8.83
N LEU A 137 5.67 27.92 9.11
CA LEU A 137 6.29 27.21 10.23
C LEU A 137 7.76 26.82 9.98
N GLY A 138 8.27 26.95 8.76
CA GLY A 138 9.61 26.50 8.39
C GLY A 138 9.77 24.97 8.40
N TRP A 139 8.68 24.20 8.28
CA TRP A 139 8.67 22.74 8.32
C TRP A 139 8.74 22.09 6.94
N VAL A 140 8.93 22.90 5.89
CA VAL A 140 9.11 22.43 4.52
C VAL A 140 10.37 21.57 4.44
N ASP A 141 10.25 20.42 3.78
CA ASP A 141 11.35 19.48 3.55
C ASP A 141 11.99 18.93 4.84
N THR A 142 11.19 18.79 5.91
CA THR A 142 11.65 18.21 7.20
C THR A 142 10.93 16.92 7.53
N TYR A 143 11.62 16.00 8.24
CA TYR A 143 10.99 14.77 8.75
C TYR A 143 9.82 15.06 9.68
N ILE A 144 9.95 16.07 10.54
CA ILE A 144 8.92 16.42 11.53
C ILE A 144 7.66 16.90 10.82
N GLY A 145 7.80 17.76 9.82
CA GLY A 145 6.68 18.20 8.99
C GLY A 145 5.96 17.01 8.37
N LEU A 146 6.69 16.11 7.71
CA LEU A 146 6.08 14.95 7.05
C LEU A 146 5.41 13.99 8.05
N ILE A 147 6.03 13.74 9.22
CA ILE A 147 5.42 12.88 10.26
C ILE A 147 4.10 13.47 10.74
N VAL A 148 4.05 14.77 11.03
CA VAL A 148 2.84 15.45 11.50
C VAL A 148 1.76 15.48 10.42
N LEU A 149 2.14 15.62 9.15
CA LEU A 149 1.19 15.62 8.04
C LEU A 149 0.51 14.26 7.84
N TYR A 150 1.25 13.17 8.04
CA TYR A 150 0.78 11.80 7.79
C TYR A 150 0.16 11.10 9.01
N THR A 151 0.29 11.66 10.21
CA THR A 151 -0.25 11.12 11.47
C THR A 151 -1.69 11.57 11.71
#